data_AF-A0A0G2J9Q8-F1
#
_entry.id   AF-A0A0G2J9Q8-F1
#
_cell.length_a   1.000
_cell.length_b   1.000
_cell.length_c   1.000
_cell.angle_alpha   90.00
_cell.angle_beta   90.00
_cell.angle_gamma   90.00
#
_symmetry.space_group_name_H-M   'P 1'
#
loop_
_entity.id
_entity.type
_entity.pdbx_description
1 polymer ?
#
loop_
_entity_poly.entity_id
_entity_poly.type
_entity_poly.pdbx_seq_one_letter_code
_entity_poly.pdbx_strand_id
1 'polypeptide(L)'
;MANISTSPRIAVNSPIRAFFTQYLEEIPSPPVVDYGAPIDEPMDDGMCAVCHQRFFLPIKWGPCGHVFCMECLWHALVDLKKRMPHEALCCFLCRDTVVDFKYSEASEQHNTSRSHEECGRFSLRILFAKLQDADDAMVKFDFDHPEMKVAYDSNLQPPTGNEGLSEELLNLLATERAADEGWDDSEDREEEDPIMKTLTNLLHLLPVDKLKGKLAGMRFTRVIVQKRLEKLAPYYQNW
;
A
#
# COMPACT_ATOMS: atom_id res chain seq x y z
N MET A 1 -32.72 -29.01 4.80
CA MET A 1 -32.24 -28.40 6.06
C MET A 1 -30.79 -28.03 5.82
N ALA A 2 -30.50 -26.74 5.63
CA ALA A 2 -29.20 -26.26 5.17
C ALA A 2 -28.28 -25.98 6.37
N ASN A 3 -27.08 -26.57 6.34
CA ASN A 3 -26.01 -26.32 7.28
C ASN A 3 -25.47 -24.90 7.07
N ILE A 4 -25.65 -24.05 8.08
CA ILE A 4 -25.03 -22.72 8.16
C ILE A 4 -23.57 -22.95 8.54
N SER A 5 -22.69 -22.92 7.54
CA SER A 5 -21.25 -22.88 7.75
C SER A 5 -20.88 -21.51 8.31
N THR A 6 -20.69 -21.46 9.63
CA THR A 6 -20.10 -20.31 10.32
C THR A 6 -18.63 -20.23 9.94
N SER A 7 -18.31 -19.42 8.94
CA SER A 7 -16.93 -19.01 8.66
C SER A 7 -16.32 -18.37 9.92
N PRO A 8 -15.11 -18.75 10.32
CA PRO A 8 -14.43 -18.14 11.45
C PRO A 8 -14.16 -16.67 11.12
N ARG A 9 -14.65 -15.77 11.97
CA ARG A 9 -14.23 -14.36 11.98
C ARG A 9 -12.73 -14.35 12.30
N ILE A 10 -11.88 -14.19 11.29
CA ILE A 10 -10.48 -13.82 11.50
C ILE A 10 -10.49 -12.47 12.20
N ALA A 11 -10.07 -12.47 13.46
CA ALA A 11 -9.94 -11.25 14.25
C ALA A 11 -8.84 -10.39 13.61
N VAL A 12 -9.24 -9.32 12.92
CA VAL A 12 -8.36 -8.23 12.49
C VAL A 12 -8.02 -7.35 13.71
N ASN A 13 -7.66 -7.98 14.84
CA ASN A 13 -6.95 -7.33 15.93
C ASN A 13 -5.46 -7.47 15.62
N SER A 14 -5.07 -6.76 14.55
CA SER A 14 -3.82 -6.92 13.82
C SER A 14 -2.59 -6.60 14.69
N PRO A 15 -1.47 -7.34 14.55
CA PRO A 15 -0.15 -6.95 15.07
C PRO A 15 0.22 -5.49 14.77
N ILE A 16 -0.26 -4.98 13.62
CA ILE A 16 -0.15 -3.59 13.19
C ILE A 16 -0.77 -2.65 14.24
N ARG A 17 -1.99 -2.95 14.71
CA ARG A 17 -2.70 -2.13 15.70
C ARG A 17 -1.99 -2.15 17.07
N ALA A 18 -1.45 -3.31 17.47
CA ALA A 18 -0.70 -3.44 18.72
C ALA A 18 0.62 -2.67 18.68
N PHE A 19 1.38 -2.78 17.57
CA PHE A 19 2.59 -1.99 17.32
C PHE A 19 2.29 -0.49 17.43
N PHE A 20 1.20 -0.01 16.81
CA PHE A 20 0.87 1.41 16.84
C PHE A 20 0.35 1.89 18.19
N THR A 21 -0.40 1.09 18.95
CA THR A 21 -0.75 1.46 20.32
C THR A 21 0.51 1.63 21.18
N GLN A 22 1.49 0.72 21.06
CA GLN A 22 2.75 0.85 21.79
C GLN A 22 3.60 2.03 21.31
N TYR A 23 3.65 2.29 20.00
CA TYR A 23 4.31 3.47 19.42
C TYR A 23 3.73 4.77 19.98
N LEU A 24 2.43 4.84 20.28
CA LEU A 24 1.79 6.05 20.81
C LEU A 24 1.90 6.18 22.34
N GLU A 25 2.05 5.08 23.08
CA GLU A 25 2.01 5.07 24.55
C GLU A 25 3.40 5.16 25.21
N GLU A 26 4.48 4.73 24.55
CA GLU A 26 5.84 4.71 25.11
C GLU A 26 6.82 5.57 24.28
N ILE A 27 6.93 6.88 24.55
CA ILE A 27 7.90 7.72 23.84
C ILE A 27 8.66 8.69 24.79
N PRO A 28 9.94 8.39 25.11
CA PRO A 28 10.93 9.41 25.44
C PRO A 28 11.42 10.12 24.16
N SER A 29 11.75 11.42 24.27
CA SER A 29 12.22 12.28 23.17
C SER A 29 13.39 11.67 22.40
N PRO A 30 13.46 11.82 21.06
CA PRO A 30 14.60 11.31 20.31
C PRO A 30 15.88 12.06 20.72
N PRO A 31 17.02 11.37 20.86
CA PRO A 31 18.31 12.05 20.96
C PRO A 31 18.58 12.79 19.64
N VAL A 32 19.10 14.01 19.74
CA VAL A 32 19.56 14.79 18.59
C VAL A 32 20.71 14.03 17.93
N VAL A 33 20.52 13.54 16.71
CA VAL A 33 21.54 12.78 15.98
C VAL A 33 22.31 13.72 15.05
N ASP A 34 23.63 13.77 15.22
CA ASP A 34 24.57 14.51 14.38
C ASP A 34 24.83 13.72 13.08
N TYR A 35 24.48 14.30 11.93
CA TYR A 35 24.53 13.64 10.59
C TYR A 35 25.95 13.57 9.98
N GLY A 36 27.01 13.71 10.79
CA GLY A 36 28.40 13.81 10.31
C GLY A 36 29.13 12.50 10.00
N ALA A 37 28.57 11.34 10.34
CA ALA A 37 29.20 10.03 10.07
C ALA A 37 28.49 9.30 8.90
N PRO A 38 29.21 8.54 8.06
CA PRO A 38 28.57 7.64 7.11
C PRO A 38 27.66 6.69 7.89
N ILE A 39 26.36 6.80 7.65
CA ILE A 39 25.36 5.91 8.22
C ILE A 39 25.63 4.55 7.59
N ASP A 40 26.18 3.61 8.38
CA ASP A 40 26.16 2.19 7.99
C ASP A 40 24.71 1.88 7.63
N GLU A 41 24.45 1.44 6.38
CA GLU A 41 23.09 1.08 5.98
C GLU A 41 22.54 0.12 7.04
N PRO A 42 21.40 0.44 7.67
CA PRO A 42 20.85 -0.42 8.71
C PRO A 42 20.71 -1.81 8.10
N MET A 43 21.40 -2.80 8.69
CA MET A 43 21.40 -4.17 8.20
C MET A 43 19.95 -4.62 8.04
N ASP A 44 19.53 -4.75 6.79
CA ASP A 44 18.23 -5.28 6.45
C ASP A 44 18.25 -6.78 6.78
N ASP A 45 17.62 -7.17 7.89
CA ASP A 45 17.46 -8.57 8.29
C ASP A 45 16.43 -9.31 7.39
N GLY A 46 15.90 -8.61 6.38
CA GLY A 46 14.93 -9.11 5.43
C GLY A 46 13.51 -9.11 5.99
N MET A 47 13.26 -8.45 7.13
CA MET A 47 11.99 -8.51 7.86
C MET A 47 11.39 -7.13 8.10
N CYS A 48 10.08 -7.00 7.91
CA CYS A 48 9.37 -5.78 8.24
C CYS A 48 9.16 -5.66 9.75
N ALA A 49 9.62 -4.56 10.34
CA ALA A 49 9.48 -4.30 11.78
C ALA A 49 8.05 -4.17 12.30
N VAL A 50 7.06 -3.96 11.41
CA VAL A 50 5.64 -3.82 11.79
C VAL A 50 4.93 -5.17 11.82
N CYS A 51 5.09 -5.99 10.78
CA CYS A 51 4.41 -7.28 10.68
C CYS A 51 5.29 -8.49 11.06
N HIS A 52 6.59 -8.27 11.31
CA HIS A 52 7.58 -9.31 11.60
C HIS A 52 7.57 -10.46 10.57
N GLN A 53 7.41 -10.10 9.30
CA GLN A 53 7.40 -11.02 8.15
C GLN A 53 8.37 -10.53 7.09
N ARG A 54 8.79 -11.42 6.19
CA ARG A 54 9.57 -11.03 5.01
C ARG A 54 8.81 -10.03 4.16
N PHE A 55 9.52 -9.05 3.61
CA PHE A 55 8.87 -7.94 2.93
C PHE A 55 7.93 -8.38 1.82
N PHE A 56 6.86 -7.61 1.68
CA PHE A 56 6.00 -7.63 0.52
C PHE A 56 5.86 -6.20 0.04
N LEU A 57 6.28 -5.96 -1.22
CA LEU A 57 6.37 -4.62 -1.81
C LEU A 57 7.16 -3.67 -0.88
N PRO A 58 8.46 -3.91 -0.67
CA PRO A 58 9.28 -3.16 0.28
C PRO A 58 9.43 -1.68 -0.11
N ILE A 59 9.24 -0.81 0.88
CA ILE A 59 9.38 0.64 0.76
C ILE A 59 10.44 1.10 1.76
N LYS A 60 11.50 1.71 1.25
CA LYS A 60 12.56 2.38 2.02
C LYS A 60 12.07 3.78 2.41
N TRP A 61 12.18 4.10 3.70
CA TRP A 61 11.85 5.40 4.27
C TRP A 61 13.06 6.33 4.25
N GLY A 62 12.93 7.47 3.58
CA GLY A 62 13.80 8.63 3.74
C GLY A 62 15.30 8.34 3.57
N PRO A 63 16.16 9.24 4.07
CA PRO A 63 17.59 8.99 4.14
C PRO A 63 17.95 7.97 5.23
N CYS A 64 17.10 7.76 6.24
CA CYS A 64 17.36 6.80 7.32
C CYS A 64 17.38 5.34 6.85
N GLY A 65 16.73 5.04 5.74
CA GLY A 65 16.87 3.78 5.03
C GLY A 65 16.12 2.58 5.61
N HIS A 66 15.31 2.77 6.66
CA HIS A 66 14.46 1.71 7.20
C HIS A 66 13.44 1.23 6.16
N VAL A 67 13.24 -0.09 6.06
CA VAL A 67 12.36 -0.70 5.06
C VAL A 67 11.10 -1.25 5.74
N PHE A 68 9.96 -1.06 5.09
CA PHE A 68 8.66 -1.56 5.53
C PHE A 68 7.92 -2.25 4.38
N CYS A 69 7.03 -3.20 4.68
CA CYS A 69 6.03 -3.64 3.70
C CYS A 69 5.15 -2.43 3.34
N MET A 70 4.85 -2.23 2.05
CA MET A 70 3.96 -1.16 1.61
C MET A 70 2.62 -1.19 2.35
N GLU A 71 2.02 -2.37 2.55
CA GLU A 71 0.77 -2.49 3.31
C GLU A 71 0.88 -2.04 4.76
N CYS A 72 2.01 -2.30 5.42
CA CYS A 72 2.21 -1.89 6.81
C CYS A 72 2.37 -0.38 6.91
N LEU A 73 3.18 0.19 6.02
CA LEU A 73 3.37 1.64 5.92
C LEU A 73 2.05 2.34 5.57
N TRP A 74 1.28 1.79 4.64
CA TRP A 74 -0.01 2.35 4.22
C TRP A 74 -1.01 2.43 5.38
N HIS A 75 -1.22 1.31 6.10
CA HIS A 75 -2.13 1.31 7.25
C HIS A 75 -1.65 2.26 8.36
N ALA A 76 -0.34 2.37 8.56
CA ALA A 76 0.25 3.30 9.52
C ALA A 76 -0.13 4.74 9.20
N LEU A 77 0.08 5.16 7.96
CA LEU A 77 -0.23 6.51 7.48
C LEU A 77 -1.73 6.81 7.57
N VAL A 78 -2.58 5.84 7.22
CA VAL A 78 -4.04 5.99 7.36
C VAL A 78 -4.48 6.10 8.83
N ASP A 79 -3.90 5.33 9.74
CA ASP A 79 -4.21 5.42 11.18
C ASP A 79 -3.70 6.75 11.79
N LEU A 80 -2.49 7.19 11.40
CA LEU A 80 -1.96 8.51 11.76
C LEU A 80 -2.91 9.63 11.34
N LYS A 81 -3.38 9.62 10.08
CA LYS A 81 -4.36 10.60 9.60
C LYS A 81 -5.64 10.62 10.44
N LYS A 82 -6.13 9.44 10.87
CA LYS A 82 -7.35 9.33 11.66
C LYS A 82 -7.18 9.85 13.09
N ARG A 83 -6.01 9.66 13.69
CA ARG A 83 -5.78 9.97 15.12
C ARG A 83 -5.10 11.31 15.36
N MET A 84 -4.18 11.70 14.47
CA MET A 84 -3.25 12.82 14.67
C MET A 84 -3.01 13.55 13.32
N PRO A 85 -4.06 14.17 12.72
CA PRO A 85 -3.98 14.77 11.39
C PRO A 85 -3.02 15.96 11.28
N HIS A 86 -2.55 16.51 12.40
CA HIS A 86 -1.66 17.66 12.46
C HIS A 86 -0.22 17.32 12.89
N GLU A 87 0.09 16.04 13.14
CA GLU A 87 1.43 15.65 13.53
C GLU A 87 2.35 15.47 12.32
N ALA A 88 3.62 15.84 12.50
CA ALA A 88 4.64 15.64 11.49
C ALA A 88 4.86 14.14 11.27
N LEU A 89 4.82 13.72 10.00
CA LEU A 89 5.16 12.36 9.61
C LEU A 89 6.64 12.09 9.92
N CYS A 90 6.91 10.96 10.58
CA CYS A 90 8.26 10.53 10.87
C CYS A 90 8.42 9.02 10.78
N CYS A 91 9.65 8.55 10.57
CA CYS A 91 9.96 7.13 10.50
C CYS A 91 9.55 6.42 11.81
N PHE A 92 8.82 5.31 11.72
CA PHE A 92 8.34 4.58 12.90
C PHE A 92 9.45 3.97 13.77
N LEU A 93 10.67 3.85 13.24
CA LEU A 93 11.81 3.25 13.95
C LEU A 93 12.76 4.30 14.53
N CYS A 94 13.19 5.28 13.73
CA CYS A 94 14.18 6.27 14.15
C CYS A 94 13.64 7.70 14.28
N ARG A 95 12.37 7.95 13.93
CA ARG A 95 11.71 9.26 13.94
C ARG A 95 12.34 10.32 13.04
N ASP A 96 13.08 9.89 12.02
CA ASP A 96 13.50 10.79 10.93
C ASP A 96 12.26 11.40 10.27
N THR A 97 12.19 12.73 10.23
CA THR A 97 11.06 13.50 9.70
C THR A 97 11.16 13.74 8.19
N VAL A 98 12.26 13.35 7.55
CA VAL A 98 12.42 13.47 6.10
C VAL A 98 11.63 12.33 5.43
N VAL A 99 10.53 12.70 4.78
CA VAL A 99 9.66 11.78 4.04
C VAL A 99 10.08 11.76 2.57
N ASP A 100 10.92 10.78 2.20
CA ASP A 100 11.28 10.46 0.81
C ASP A 100 11.21 8.94 0.62
N PHE A 101 10.12 8.46 0.02
CA PHE A 101 9.90 7.02 -0.13
C PHE A 101 10.55 6.49 -1.42
N LYS A 102 11.17 5.32 -1.31
CA LYS A 102 11.73 4.60 -2.47
C LYS A 102 11.31 3.14 -2.45
N TYR A 103 10.92 2.61 -3.60
CA TYR A 103 10.75 1.16 -3.74
C TYR A 103 12.11 0.46 -3.63
N SER A 104 12.23 -0.58 -2.79
CA SER A 104 13.50 -1.29 -2.56
C SER A 104 13.53 -2.63 -3.28
N GLU A 105 14.02 -2.66 -4.52
CA GLU A 105 14.18 -3.94 -5.25
C GLU A 105 15.15 -4.91 -4.55
N ALA A 106 16.18 -4.38 -3.88
CA ALA A 106 17.14 -5.18 -3.13
C ALA A 106 16.46 -5.99 -2.01
N SER A 107 15.56 -5.36 -1.26
CA SER A 107 14.81 -6.00 -0.16
C SER A 107 13.73 -6.96 -0.65
N GLU A 108 13.36 -6.91 -1.94
CA GLU A 108 12.38 -7.83 -2.55
C GLU A 108 12.97 -9.21 -2.86
N GLN A 109 14.30 -9.34 -2.92
CA GLN A 109 14.99 -10.60 -3.24
C GLN A 109 14.68 -11.73 -2.24
N HIS A 110 14.18 -11.37 -1.06
CA HIS A 110 13.70 -12.32 -0.08
C HIS A 110 12.23 -12.65 -0.35
N ASN A 111 11.95 -13.86 -0.86
CA ASN A 111 10.59 -14.36 -1.05
C ASN A 111 9.72 -14.04 0.19
N THR A 112 8.63 -13.30 -0.03
CA THR A 112 7.70 -12.95 1.05
C THR A 112 7.19 -14.21 1.76
N SER A 113 7.03 -14.12 3.08
CA SER A 113 6.42 -15.20 3.87
C SER A 113 4.90 -15.14 3.90
N ARG A 114 4.30 -14.18 3.18
CA ARG A 114 2.86 -13.99 3.09
C ARG A 114 2.21 -15.00 2.16
N SER A 115 0.98 -15.39 2.48
CA SER A 115 0.17 -16.23 1.61
C SER A 115 -0.21 -15.52 0.32
N HIS A 116 -0.56 -16.30 -0.72
CA HIS A 116 -1.10 -15.77 -1.97
C HIS A 116 -2.33 -14.89 -1.73
N GLU A 117 -3.22 -15.31 -0.82
CA GLU A 117 -4.40 -14.54 -0.44
C GLU A 117 -4.03 -13.17 0.14
N GLU A 118 -3.09 -13.12 1.09
CA GLU A 118 -2.66 -11.86 1.69
C GLU A 118 -2.05 -10.91 0.67
N CYS A 119 -1.16 -11.43 -0.19
CA CYS A 119 -0.53 -10.65 -1.24
C CYS A 119 -1.58 -10.13 -2.24
N GLY A 120 -2.45 -11.00 -2.74
CA GLY A 120 -3.43 -10.65 -3.77
C GLY A 120 -4.50 -9.68 -3.29
N ARG A 121 -4.94 -9.76 -2.02
CA ARG A 121 -5.89 -8.79 -1.45
C ARG A 121 -5.32 -7.38 -1.48
N PHE A 122 -4.08 -7.20 -1.04
CA PHE A 122 -3.45 -5.88 -1.05
C PHE A 122 -3.12 -5.43 -2.48
N SER A 123 -2.60 -6.32 -3.33
CA SER A 123 -2.33 -6.03 -4.74
C SER A 123 -3.57 -5.55 -5.50
N LEU A 124 -4.74 -6.16 -5.28
CA LEU A 124 -5.97 -5.76 -5.93
C LEU A 124 -6.42 -4.35 -5.51
N ARG A 125 -6.25 -4.00 -4.22
CA ARG A 125 -6.58 -2.67 -3.71
C ARG A 125 -5.67 -1.61 -4.30
N ILE A 126 -4.38 -1.89 -4.41
CA ILE A 126 -3.41 -0.98 -5.05
C ILE A 126 -3.71 -0.80 -6.53
N LEU A 127 -3.94 -1.90 -7.28
CA LEU A 127 -4.30 -1.80 -8.69
C LEU A 127 -5.55 -0.93 -8.86
N PHE A 128 -6.59 -1.20 -8.08
CA PHE A 128 -7.83 -0.44 -8.16
C PHE A 128 -7.64 1.04 -7.80
N ALA A 129 -6.84 1.34 -6.76
CA ALA A 129 -6.52 2.72 -6.41
C ALA A 129 -5.79 3.45 -7.55
N LYS A 130 -4.78 2.85 -8.19
CA LYS A 130 -4.11 3.43 -9.36
C LYS A 130 -5.07 3.63 -10.54
N LEU A 131 -5.95 2.66 -10.80
CA LEU A 131 -6.96 2.77 -11.87
C LEU A 131 -7.99 3.87 -11.60
N GLN A 132 -8.32 4.13 -10.33
CA GLN A 132 -9.21 5.24 -9.98
C GLN A 132 -8.50 6.57 -10.20
N ASP A 133 -7.25 6.68 -9.78
CA ASP A 133 -6.43 7.88 -9.95
C ASP A 133 -6.27 8.23 -11.44
N ALA A 134 -5.91 7.25 -12.27
CA ALA A 134 -5.77 7.39 -13.72
C ALA A 134 -7.07 7.72 -14.48
N ASP A 135 -8.23 7.55 -13.84
CA ASP A 135 -9.55 7.89 -14.40
C ASP A 135 -10.13 9.15 -13.72
N ASP A 136 -9.27 9.97 -13.11
CA ASP A 136 -9.59 11.20 -12.37
C ASP A 136 -10.71 10.99 -11.32
N ALA A 137 -10.80 9.80 -10.75
CA ALA A 137 -11.82 9.42 -9.80
C ALA A 137 -11.29 9.51 -8.37
N MET A 138 -12.18 9.86 -7.42
CA MET A 138 -11.81 9.93 -6.01
C MET A 138 -11.27 8.57 -5.49
N VAL A 139 -10.00 8.56 -5.10
CA VAL A 139 -9.30 7.38 -4.56
C VAL A 139 -9.66 7.20 -3.08
N LYS A 140 -10.06 5.97 -2.71
CA LYS A 140 -10.28 5.60 -1.31
C LYS A 140 -9.03 4.97 -0.72
N PHE A 141 -8.30 5.76 0.08
CA PHE A 141 -7.06 5.30 0.71
C PHE A 141 -7.29 4.45 1.97
N ASP A 142 -8.48 4.47 2.56
CA ASP A 142 -8.82 3.59 3.68
C ASP A 142 -9.19 2.17 3.19
N PHE A 143 -8.19 1.30 3.10
CA PHE A 143 -8.36 -0.08 2.63
C PHE A 143 -9.07 -1.00 3.62
N ASP A 144 -9.24 -0.57 4.88
CA ASP A 144 -10.07 -1.24 5.88
C ASP A 144 -11.56 -0.89 5.74
N HIS A 145 -11.90 0.10 4.89
CA HIS A 145 -13.28 0.44 4.62
C HIS A 145 -14.04 -0.78 4.08
N PRO A 146 -15.28 -1.07 4.55
CA PRO A 146 -16.02 -2.27 4.14
C PRO A 146 -16.21 -2.44 2.64
N GLU A 147 -16.23 -1.33 1.90
CA GLU A 147 -16.34 -1.33 0.44
C GLU A 147 -15.07 -1.82 -0.29
N MET A 148 -13.90 -1.67 0.35
CA MET A 148 -12.59 -2.08 -0.16
C MET A 148 -12.21 -3.50 0.28
N LYS A 149 -13.17 -4.25 0.85
CA LYS A 149 -12.96 -5.63 1.28
C LYS A 149 -12.82 -6.55 0.05
N VAL A 150 -11.65 -7.17 -0.06
CA VAL A 150 -11.32 -8.18 -1.08
C VAL A 150 -11.48 -9.58 -0.49
N ALA A 151 -12.00 -10.50 -1.28
CA ALA A 151 -12.04 -11.93 -0.98
C ALA A 151 -11.27 -12.71 -2.03
N TYR A 152 -10.69 -13.82 -1.60
CA TYR A 152 -10.15 -14.84 -2.50
C TYR A 152 -11.18 -15.95 -2.70
N ASP A 153 -11.40 -16.32 -3.95
CA ASP A 153 -12.26 -17.44 -4.36
C ASP A 153 -11.47 -18.34 -5.30
N SER A 154 -11.06 -19.51 -4.80
CA SER A 154 -10.29 -20.49 -5.56
C SER A 154 -11.07 -21.14 -6.70
N ASN A 155 -12.40 -21.04 -6.70
CA ASN A 155 -13.27 -21.58 -7.74
C ASN A 155 -13.65 -20.52 -8.78
N LEU A 156 -13.24 -19.26 -8.57
CA LEU A 156 -13.49 -18.18 -9.50
C LEU A 156 -12.68 -18.45 -10.76
N GLN A 157 -13.38 -18.87 -11.81
CA GLN A 157 -12.76 -19.05 -13.10
C GLN A 157 -12.37 -17.67 -13.64
N PRO A 158 -11.12 -17.50 -14.10
CA PRO A 158 -10.75 -16.30 -14.84
C PRO A 158 -11.68 -16.15 -16.05
N PRO A 159 -11.95 -14.92 -16.52
CA PRO A 159 -12.78 -14.74 -17.69
C PRO A 159 -12.09 -15.41 -18.90
N THR A 160 -12.90 -16.02 -19.77
CA THR A 160 -12.43 -16.73 -20.96
C THR A 160 -11.69 -15.78 -21.90
N GLY A 161 -10.36 -15.91 -21.94
CA GLY A 161 -9.44 -15.10 -22.73
C GLY A 161 -8.03 -15.19 -22.13
N ASN A 162 -6.99 -15.06 -22.96
CA ASN A 162 -5.61 -14.95 -22.48
C ASN A 162 -5.17 -13.49 -22.34
N GLU A 163 -6.09 -12.56 -22.58
CA GLU A 163 -5.84 -11.13 -22.48
C GLU A 163 -5.77 -10.78 -20.98
N GLY A 164 -4.61 -10.31 -20.52
CA GLY A 164 -4.44 -9.69 -19.21
C GLY A 164 -4.70 -8.19 -19.32
N LEU A 165 -4.03 -7.38 -18.49
CA LEU A 165 -4.04 -5.92 -18.68
C LEU A 165 -3.36 -5.54 -20.00
N SER A 166 -3.95 -4.60 -20.74
CA SER A 166 -3.38 -4.11 -22.00
C SER A 166 -2.08 -3.33 -21.76
N GLU A 167 -1.17 -3.36 -22.73
CA GLU A 167 0.08 -2.59 -22.66
C GLU A 167 -0.18 -1.08 -22.55
N GLU A 168 -1.22 -0.58 -23.22
CA GLU A 168 -1.70 0.81 -23.12
C GLU A 168 -2.06 1.18 -21.67
N LEU A 169 -2.80 0.31 -20.97
CA LEU A 169 -3.19 0.53 -19.59
C LEU A 169 -1.97 0.45 -18.66
N LEU A 170 -1.06 -0.50 -18.89
CA LEU A 170 0.17 -0.61 -18.09
C LEU A 170 1.07 0.62 -18.24
N ASN A 171 1.18 1.16 -19.45
CA ASN A 171 1.92 2.38 -19.73
C ASN A 171 1.26 3.60 -19.09
N LEU A 172 -0.07 3.69 -19.12
CA LEU A 172 -0.82 4.72 -18.39
C LEU A 172 -0.47 4.71 -16.90
N LEU A 173 -0.58 3.53 -16.25
CA LEU A 173 -0.31 3.36 -14.82
C LEU A 173 1.17 3.53 -14.43
N ALA A 174 2.08 3.51 -15.40
CA ALA A 174 3.52 3.73 -15.20
C ALA A 174 3.95 5.20 -15.41
N THR A 175 3.22 5.97 -16.22
CA THR A 175 3.62 7.32 -16.68
C THR A 175 3.35 8.43 -15.64
N GLU A 176 2.42 8.21 -14.71
CA GLU A 176 2.00 9.22 -13.72
C GLU A 176 3.12 9.75 -12.81
N ARG A 177 4.27 9.08 -12.74
CA ARG A 177 5.45 9.56 -12.01
C ARG A 177 6.11 10.81 -12.62
N ALA A 178 5.88 11.10 -13.90
CA ALA A 178 6.66 12.10 -14.64
C ALA A 178 6.04 13.51 -14.71
N ALA A 179 4.80 13.70 -14.26
CA ALA A 179 4.05 14.93 -14.53
C ALA A 179 4.05 15.99 -13.41
N ASP A 180 4.61 15.71 -12.22
CA ASP A 180 4.48 16.56 -11.02
C ASP A 180 5.54 17.68 -10.90
N GLU A 181 6.21 18.07 -12.00
CA GLU A 181 7.20 19.17 -12.01
C GLU A 181 6.69 20.46 -12.66
N GLY A 182 5.40 20.55 -12.98
CA GLY A 182 4.92 21.63 -13.83
C GLY A 182 3.52 22.15 -13.49
N TRP A 183 3.50 23.37 -12.95
CA TRP A 183 2.41 24.35 -13.03
C TRP A 183 1.22 24.10 -12.10
N ASP A 184 1.21 24.79 -10.95
CA ASP A 184 0.01 25.56 -10.60
C ASP A 184 0.34 26.67 -9.58
N ASP A 185 0.30 27.90 -10.07
CA ASP A 185 0.49 29.16 -9.33
C ASP A 185 -0.91 29.72 -9.00
N SER A 186 -1.79 28.86 -8.47
CA SER A 186 -3.15 29.24 -8.06
C SER A 186 -3.21 29.41 -6.54
N GLU A 187 -3.31 30.66 -6.10
CA GLU A 187 -3.30 31.10 -4.69
C GLU A 187 -4.54 30.64 -3.87
N ASP A 188 -5.42 29.80 -4.44
CA ASP A 188 -6.67 29.33 -3.84
C ASP A 188 -6.74 27.80 -3.65
N ARG A 189 -5.61 27.07 -3.71
CA ARG A 189 -5.62 25.63 -3.37
C ARG A 189 -5.86 25.45 -1.88
N GLU A 190 -7.00 24.84 -1.54
CA GLU A 190 -7.24 24.23 -0.23
C GLU A 190 -5.97 23.46 0.17
N GLU A 191 -5.45 23.75 1.37
CA GLU A 191 -4.21 23.17 1.87
C GLU A 191 -4.28 21.63 1.76
N GLU A 192 -3.59 21.07 0.76
CA GLU A 192 -3.62 19.63 0.47
C GLU A 192 -3.20 18.88 1.73
N ASP A 193 -4.06 17.97 2.21
CA ASP A 193 -3.76 17.14 3.37
C ASP A 193 -2.42 16.41 3.16
N PRO A 194 -1.39 16.71 3.97
CA PRO A 194 -0.03 16.24 3.72
C PRO A 194 0.07 14.70 3.76
N ILE A 195 -0.80 14.05 4.54
CA ILE A 195 -0.84 12.58 4.61
C ILE A 195 -1.48 12.01 3.34
N MET A 196 -2.48 12.69 2.77
CA MET A 196 -3.06 12.29 1.49
C MET A 196 -2.06 12.40 0.36
N LYS A 197 -1.33 13.52 0.27
CA LYS A 197 -0.24 13.67 -0.69
C LYS A 197 0.80 12.57 -0.54
N THR A 198 1.16 12.25 0.70
CA THR A 198 2.09 11.16 1.01
C THR A 198 1.57 9.78 0.57
N LEU A 199 0.28 9.50 0.78
CA LEU A 199 -0.35 8.25 0.35
C LEU A 199 -0.46 8.15 -1.18
N THR A 200 -0.75 9.25 -1.87
CA THR A 200 -0.72 9.34 -3.35
C THR A 200 0.69 9.08 -3.87
N ASN A 201 1.70 9.74 -3.31
CA ASN A 201 3.10 9.50 -3.69
C ASN A 201 3.49 8.02 -3.48
N LEU A 202 3.07 7.42 -2.36
CA LEU A 202 3.30 6.00 -2.08
C LEU A 202 2.61 5.10 -3.11
N LEU A 203 1.39 5.45 -3.54
CA LEU A 203 0.66 4.73 -4.58
C LEU A 203 1.42 4.76 -5.92
N HIS A 204 1.94 5.92 -6.32
CA HIS A 204 2.68 6.08 -7.58
C HIS A 204 4.06 5.44 -7.57
N LEU A 205 4.70 5.35 -6.40
CA LEU A 205 6.01 4.72 -6.25
C LEU A 205 6.02 3.22 -6.56
N LEU A 206 4.89 2.53 -6.38
CA LEU A 206 4.83 1.10 -6.62
C LEU A 206 4.84 0.80 -8.14
N PRO A 207 5.83 0.05 -8.66
CA PRO A 207 5.82 -0.42 -10.04
C PRO A 207 4.68 -1.42 -10.24
N VAL A 208 3.85 -1.19 -11.26
CA VAL A 208 2.60 -1.94 -11.42
C VAL A 208 2.88 -3.41 -11.76
N ASP A 209 3.99 -3.72 -12.45
CA ASP A 209 4.43 -5.07 -12.79
C ASP A 209 4.65 -5.98 -11.56
N LYS A 210 4.92 -5.40 -10.39
CA LYS A 210 5.07 -6.14 -9.13
C LYS A 210 3.75 -6.76 -8.63
N LEU A 211 2.62 -6.35 -9.21
CA LEU A 211 1.29 -6.90 -8.92
C LEU A 211 0.97 -8.14 -9.76
N LYS A 212 1.74 -8.39 -10.83
CA LYS A 212 1.50 -9.48 -11.80
C LYS A 212 1.48 -10.85 -11.12
N GLY A 213 0.53 -11.69 -11.50
CA GLY A 213 0.36 -13.06 -10.99
C GLY A 213 -0.23 -13.15 -9.58
N LYS A 214 -0.58 -12.02 -8.93
CA LYS A 214 -1.15 -11.99 -7.57
C LYS A 214 -2.67 -11.84 -7.56
N LEU A 215 -3.29 -11.55 -8.71
CA LEU A 215 -4.69 -11.15 -8.79
C LEU A 215 -5.65 -12.31 -9.08
N ALA A 216 -5.12 -13.48 -9.46
CA ALA A 216 -5.92 -14.66 -9.73
C ALA A 216 -6.78 -15.05 -8.51
N GLY A 217 -8.09 -15.19 -8.75
CA GLY A 217 -9.10 -15.51 -7.73
C GLY A 217 -9.45 -14.36 -6.78
N MET A 218 -8.84 -13.18 -6.92
CA MET A 218 -9.16 -12.01 -6.10
C MET A 218 -10.39 -11.29 -6.66
N ARG A 219 -11.25 -10.77 -5.77
CA ARG A 219 -12.39 -9.92 -6.13
C ARG A 219 -12.82 -9.02 -4.99
N PHE A 220 -13.34 -7.84 -5.29
CA PHE A 220 -14.05 -7.05 -4.29
C PHE A 220 -15.37 -7.74 -3.92
N THR A 221 -15.66 -7.73 -2.62
CA THR A 221 -16.92 -8.28 -2.09
C THR A 221 -18.11 -7.37 -2.41
N ARG A 222 -17.88 -6.06 -2.53
CA ARG A 222 -18.91 -5.10 -2.93
C ARG A 222 -19.08 -5.08 -4.44
N VAL A 223 -20.26 -5.50 -4.90
CA VAL A 223 -20.60 -5.64 -6.33
C VAL A 223 -20.35 -4.37 -7.14
N ILE A 224 -20.68 -3.19 -6.60
CA ILE A 224 -20.50 -1.91 -7.32
C ILE A 224 -19.02 -1.61 -7.56
N VAL A 225 -18.16 -1.88 -6.57
CA VAL A 225 -16.71 -1.69 -6.67
C VAL A 225 -16.12 -2.71 -7.66
N GLN A 226 -16.54 -3.97 -7.57
CA GLN A 226 -16.11 -5.01 -8.51
C GLN A 226 -16.48 -4.69 -9.96
N LYS A 227 -17.71 -4.23 -10.22
CA LYS A 227 -18.15 -3.82 -11.56
C LYS A 227 -17.34 -2.64 -12.11
N ARG A 228 -16.96 -1.70 -11.25
CA ARG A 228 -16.12 -0.57 -11.65
C ARG A 228 -14.71 -1.02 -12.00
N LEU A 229 -14.12 -1.90 -11.19
CA LEU A 229 -12.83 -2.52 -11.50
C LEU A 229 -12.88 -3.25 -12.85
N GLU A 230 -13.89 -4.08 -13.10
CA GLU A 230 -14.04 -4.83 -14.37
C GLU A 230 -14.24 -3.92 -15.58
N LYS A 231 -14.81 -2.71 -15.39
CA LYS A 231 -14.89 -1.68 -16.43
C LYS A 231 -13.53 -1.05 -16.74
N LEU A 232 -12.72 -0.80 -15.72
CA LEU A 232 -11.42 -0.13 -15.84
C LEU A 232 -10.31 -1.07 -16.30
N ALA A 233 -10.34 -2.31 -15.82
CA ALA A 233 -9.34 -3.33 -16.06
C ALA A 233 -10.04 -4.68 -16.32
N PRO A 234 -10.67 -4.84 -17.50
CA PRO A 234 -11.22 -6.14 -17.88
C PRO A 234 -10.09 -7.18 -17.86
N TYR A 235 -10.41 -8.40 -17.43
CA TYR A 235 -9.46 -9.51 -17.36
C TYR A 235 -8.24 -9.33 -16.43
N TYR A 236 -8.28 -8.39 -15.47
CA TYR A 236 -7.19 -8.19 -14.49
C TYR A 236 -6.76 -9.48 -13.76
N GLN A 237 -7.66 -10.46 -13.64
CA GLN A 237 -7.40 -11.75 -12.99
C GLN A 237 -6.43 -12.66 -13.76
N ASN A 238 -6.27 -12.42 -15.08
CA ASN A 238 -5.35 -13.13 -15.95
C ASN A 238 -3.93 -12.57 -15.93
N TRP A 239 -3.74 -11.44 -15.27
CA TRP A 239 -2.47 -10.72 -15.21
C TRP A 239 -1.65 -11.12 -13.99
#